data_AF-A0A7S0P481-F1
#
_entry.id   AF-A0A7S0P481-F1
#
_cell.length_a   1.000
_cell.length_b   1.000
_cell.length_c   1.000
_cell.angle_alpha   90.00
_cell.angle_beta   90.00
_cell.angle_gamma   90.00
#
_symmetry.space_group_name_H-M   'P 1'
#
loop_
_entity.id
_entity.type
_entity.pdbx_description
1 polymer ?
#
loop_
_entity_poly.entity_id
_entity_poly.type
_entity_poly.pdbx_seq_one_letter_code
_entity_poly.pdbx_strand_id
1 'polypeptide(L)'
;GDAFIDIVPLWCFLFSLVGVVLGPVTQGCAERLGVVRSAGCFLDKLCIHQTDAELKKSGIRSLGAFVRKSRTMLILWSPEYFTRLWCCFEVAVFLQSEREKA
;
A
#
# COMPACT_ATOMS: atom_id res chain seq x y z
N GLY A 1 38.14 12.94 36.54
CA GLY A 1 37.19 13.61 37.46
C GLY A 1 35.82 13.32 36.93
N ASP A 2 35.47 12.05 36.98
CA ASP A 2 34.59 11.40 36.01
C ASP A 2 33.27 11.09 36.71
N ALA A 3 32.46 12.13 36.93
CA ALA A 3 31.22 12.01 37.68
C ALA A 3 30.05 12.81 37.06
N PHE A 4 30.11 13.10 35.77
CA PHE A 4 29.00 13.76 35.05
C PHE A 4 28.24 12.82 34.10
N ILE A 5 28.75 11.61 33.86
CA ILE A 5 28.15 10.64 32.90
C ILE A 5 27.27 9.58 33.59
N ASP A 6 27.31 9.45 34.94
CA ASP A 6 26.71 8.30 35.64
C ASP A 6 25.27 8.46 36.16
N ILE A 7 24.54 9.51 35.77
CA ILE A 7 23.13 9.63 36.17
C ILE A 7 22.29 10.08 34.97
N VAL A 8 22.21 9.22 33.94
CA VAL A 8 20.94 9.13 33.21
C VAL A 8 20.05 8.31 34.12
N PRO A 9 19.13 8.94 34.86
CA PRO A 9 18.50 8.27 35.97
C PRO A 9 17.59 7.15 35.45
N LEU A 10 17.52 6.04 36.19
CA LEU A 10 16.89 4.77 35.77
C LEU A 10 15.48 4.94 35.18
N TRP A 11 14.74 5.95 35.63
CA TRP A 11 13.43 6.29 35.09
C TRP A 11 13.45 6.65 33.59
N CYS A 12 14.49 7.29 33.07
CA CYS A 12 14.62 7.57 31.64
C CYS A 12 14.65 6.28 30.80
N PHE A 13 15.34 5.24 31.29
CA PHE A 13 15.35 3.93 30.64
C PHE A 13 14.00 3.21 30.76
N LEU A 14 13.33 3.34 31.92
CA LEU A 14 12.00 2.77 32.12
C LEU A 14 10.95 3.43 31.21
N PHE A 15 10.91 4.76 31.13
CA PHE A 15 10.00 5.48 30.22
C PHE A 15 10.29 5.15 28.75
N SER A 16 11.56 5.01 28.38
CA SER A 16 11.95 4.60 27.02
C SER A 16 11.49 3.18 26.71
N LEU A 17 11.67 2.23 27.63
CA LEU A 17 11.23 0.84 27.46
C LEU A 17 9.70 0.74 27.37
N VAL A 18 8.99 1.47 28.24
CA VAL A 18 7.52 1.54 28.22
C VAL A 18 7.03 2.14 26.91
N GLY A 19 7.65 3.22 26.42
CA GLY A 19 7.31 3.80 25.12
C GLY A 19 7.56 2.86 23.94
N VAL A 20 8.67 2.12 23.95
CA VAL A 20 9.01 1.14 22.91
C VAL A 20 8.09 -0.08 22.90
N VAL A 21 7.47 -0.44 24.03
CA VAL A 21 6.51 -1.56 24.07
C VAL A 21 5.09 -1.07 23.81
N LEU A 22 4.65 0.01 24.46
CA LEU A 22 3.29 0.52 24.30
C LEU A 22 3.05 1.16 22.93
N GLY A 23 4.07 1.80 22.33
CA GLY A 23 3.96 2.43 21.01
C GLY A 23 3.58 1.42 19.91
N PRO A 24 4.36 0.35 19.68
CA PRO A 24 4.04 -0.66 18.67
C PRO A 24 2.73 -1.42 18.96
N VAL A 25 2.41 -1.67 20.24
CA VAL A 25 1.16 -2.33 20.63
C VAL A 25 -0.04 -1.43 20.31
N THR A 26 0.03 -0.14 20.64
CA THR A 26 -1.02 0.82 20.29
C THR A 26 -1.14 1.02 18.78
N GLN A 27 -0.03 1.02 18.04
CA GLN A 27 -0.04 1.07 16.58
C GLN A 27 -0.67 -0.19 15.96
N GLY A 28 -0.28 -1.39 16.41
CA GLY A 28 -0.87 -2.65 15.95
C GLY A 28 -2.35 -2.78 16.30
N CYS A 29 -2.76 -2.32 17.48
CA CYS A 29 -4.17 -2.22 17.86
C CYS A 29 -4.92 -1.20 16.99
N ALA A 30 -4.34 -0.03 16.70
CA ALA A 30 -4.95 0.99 15.85
C ALA A 30 -5.09 0.54 14.39
N GLU A 31 -4.14 -0.24 13.86
CA GLU A 31 -4.23 -0.87 12.55
C GLU A 31 -5.32 -1.95 12.51
N ARG A 32 -5.44 -2.79 13.55
CA ARG A 32 -6.50 -3.82 13.66
C ARG A 32 -7.90 -3.23 13.81
N LEU A 33 -8.01 -2.12 14.54
CA LEU A 33 -9.25 -1.38 14.69
C LEU A 33 -9.57 -0.49 13.47
N GLY A 34 -8.67 -0.45 12.47
CA GLY A 34 -8.86 0.34 11.25
C GLY A 34 -8.77 1.85 11.44
N VAL A 35 -8.28 2.31 12.60
CA VAL A 35 -8.09 3.73 12.95
C VAL A 35 -6.92 4.32 12.14
N VAL A 36 -5.86 3.54 11.95
CA VAL A 36 -4.74 3.88 11.06
C VAL A 36 -4.81 2.94 9.85
N ARG A 37 -4.99 3.50 8.65
CA ARG A 37 -4.97 2.72 7.40
C ARG A 37 -3.56 2.76 6.82
N SER A 38 -2.96 1.60 6.65
CA SER A 38 -1.77 1.48 5.81
C SER A 38 -2.15 1.84 4.37
N ALA A 39 -1.59 2.94 3.86
CA ALA A 39 -1.83 3.42 2.50
C ALA A 39 -1.02 2.57 1.51
N GLY A 40 -1.44 1.34 1.29
CA GLY A 40 -0.89 0.50 0.23
C GLY A 40 -1.30 1.04 -1.14
N CYS A 41 -0.33 1.25 -2.03
CA CYS A 41 -0.58 1.53 -3.43
C CYS A 41 -0.09 0.36 -4.29
N PHE A 42 -0.87 0.02 -5.31
CA PHE A 42 -0.47 -0.93 -6.34
C PHE A 42 0.05 -0.13 -7.54
N LEU A 43 1.24 -0.47 -8.04
CA LEU A 43 1.86 0.17 -9.18
C LEU A 43 1.92 -0.81 -10.36
N ASP A 44 1.08 -0.58 -11.38
CA ASP A 44 1.14 -1.34 -12.62
C ASP A 44 2.27 -0.80 -13.51
N LYS A 45 3.41 -1.48 -13.52
CA LYS A 45 4.49 -1.18 -14.48
C LYS A 45 5.18 -2.41 -15.06
N LEU A 46 5.06 -3.58 -14.45
CA LEU A 46 5.81 -4.80 -14.85
C LEU A 46 5.04 -6.11 -14.60
N CYS A 47 3.74 -6.05 -14.37
CA CYS A 47 2.98 -7.18 -13.80
C CYS A 47 2.52 -8.23 -14.82
N ILE A 48 2.72 -7.99 -16.12
CA ILE A 48 2.23 -8.87 -17.19
C ILE A 48 3.41 -9.35 -18.04
N HIS A 49 3.65 -10.66 -18.01
CA HIS A 49 4.66 -11.31 -18.83
C HIS A 49 4.32 -11.11 -20.32
N GLN A 50 5.21 -10.48 -21.10
CA GLN A 50 4.90 -10.12 -22.50
C GLN A 50 5.12 -11.28 -23.49
N THR A 51 5.99 -12.23 -23.14
CA THR A 51 6.47 -13.27 -24.05
C THR A 51 5.71 -14.60 -23.91
N ASP A 52 5.12 -14.84 -22.74
CA ASP A 52 4.43 -16.10 -22.41
C ASP A 52 2.93 -15.82 -22.36
N ALA A 53 2.17 -16.52 -23.20
CA ALA A 53 0.74 -16.29 -23.36
C ALA A 53 -0.07 -16.71 -22.12
N GLU A 54 0.33 -17.76 -21.41
CA GLU A 54 -0.39 -18.25 -20.24
C GLU A 54 -0.13 -17.37 -19.02
N LEU A 55 1.12 -16.98 -18.79
CA LEU A 55 1.47 -16.01 -17.75
C LEU A 55 0.85 -14.63 -18.03
N LYS A 56 0.79 -14.21 -19.29
CA LYS A 56 0.08 -12.99 -19.71
C LYS A 56 -1.40 -13.04 -19.31
N LYS A 57 -2.09 -14.12 -19.66
CA LYS A 57 -3.52 -14.31 -19.36
C LYS A 57 -3.80 -14.34 -17.87
N SER A 58 -2.93 -15.01 -17.10
CA SER A 58 -3.00 -15.03 -15.63
C SER A 58 -2.78 -13.64 -15.03
N GLY A 59 -1.80 -12.89 -15.54
CA GLY A 59 -1.52 -11.51 -15.15
C GLY A 59 -2.70 -10.57 -15.39
N ILE A 60 -3.33 -10.64 -16.58
CA ILE A 60 -4.51 -9.82 -16.94
C ILE A 60 -5.68 -10.11 -16.00
N ARG A 61 -5.94 -11.39 -15.69
CA ARG A 61 -7.03 -11.78 -14.77
C ARG A 61 -6.78 -11.24 -13.36
N SER A 62 -5.53 -11.31 -12.92
CA SER A 62 -5.11 -10.79 -11.61
C SER A 62 -5.24 -9.27 -11.55
N LEU A 63 -4.83 -8.56 -12.61
CA LEU A 63 -4.90 -7.11 -12.70
C LEU A 63 -6.34 -6.59 -12.54
N GLY A 64 -7.31 -7.19 -13.23
CA GLY A 64 -8.72 -6.84 -13.09
C GLY A 64 -9.28 -7.12 -11.68
N ALA A 65 -8.74 -8.09 -10.94
CA ALA A 65 -9.11 -8.32 -9.55
C ALA A 65 -8.56 -7.23 -8.61
N PHE A 66 -7.31 -6.80 -8.82
CA PHE A 66 -6.71 -5.69 -8.06
C PHE A 66 -7.47 -4.38 -8.28
N VAL A 67 -7.71 -4.01 -9.53
CA VAL A 67 -8.40 -2.76 -9.87
C VAL A 67 -9.78 -2.68 -9.23
N ARG A 68 -10.57 -3.77 -9.26
CA ARG A 68 -11.91 -3.80 -8.63
C ARG A 68 -11.87 -3.62 -7.11
N LYS A 69 -10.80 -4.06 -6.46
CA LYS A 69 -10.59 -3.91 -5.00
C LYS A 69 -10.01 -2.55 -4.62
N SER A 70 -9.45 -1.80 -5.56
CA SER A 70 -8.95 -0.46 -5.31
C SER A 70 -10.09 0.53 -5.01
N ARG A 71 -9.83 1.45 -4.07
CA ARG A 71 -10.76 2.56 -3.73
C ARG A 71 -10.52 3.79 -4.62
N THR A 72 -9.32 3.95 -5.12
CA THR A 72 -8.90 5.13 -5.87
C THR A 72 -7.86 4.69 -6.89
N MET A 73 -7.94 5.24 -8.10
CA MET A 73 -6.99 5.01 -9.17
C MET A 73 -6.32 6.34 -9.51
N LEU A 74 -4.99 6.40 -9.43
CA LEU A 74 -4.20 7.55 -9.82
C LEU A 74 -3.61 7.29 -11.21
N ILE A 75 -3.97 8.13 -12.18
CA ILE A 75 -3.49 8.02 -13.56
C ILE A 75 -2.48 9.14 -13.81
N LEU A 76 -1.27 8.76 -14.23
CA LEU A 76 -0.28 9.71 -14.74
C LEU A 76 -0.65 10.05 -16.18
N TRP A 77 -1.41 11.11 -16.35
CA TRP A 77 -1.96 11.51 -17.64
C TRP A 77 -0.85 11.91 -18.61
N SER A 78 -0.72 11.16 -19.71
CA SER A 78 0.12 11.51 -20.85
C SER A 78 -0.57 11.10 -22.16
N PRO A 79 -0.21 11.72 -23.31
CA PRO A 79 -0.76 11.32 -24.61
C PRO A 79 -0.56 9.82 -24.92
N GLU A 80 0.55 9.25 -24.45
CA GLU A 80 0.94 7.85 -24.65
C GLU A 80 0.29 6.89 -23.64
N TYR A 81 -0.44 7.40 -22.65
CA TYR A 81 -1.13 6.56 -21.68
C TYR A 81 -2.24 5.76 -22.35
N PHE A 82 -3.09 6.43 -23.13
CA PHE A 82 -4.26 5.81 -23.78
C PHE A 82 -3.93 5.10 -25.10
N THR A 83 -2.67 5.10 -25.55
CA THR A 83 -2.25 4.29 -26.71
C THR A 83 -2.05 2.83 -26.32
N ARG A 84 -1.87 2.55 -25.02
CA ARG A 84 -1.65 1.19 -24.50
C ARG A 84 -2.97 0.55 -24.10
N LEU A 85 -3.27 -0.58 -24.74
CA LEU A 85 -4.51 -1.35 -24.50
C LEU A 85 -4.73 -1.67 -23.01
N TRP A 86 -3.66 -1.99 -22.28
CA TRP A 86 -3.73 -2.33 -20.85
C TRP A 86 -4.22 -1.16 -19.99
N CYS A 87 -3.69 0.05 -20.23
CA CYS A 87 -4.11 1.25 -19.52
C CYS A 87 -5.60 1.55 -19.76
N CYS A 88 -6.08 1.40 -21.00
CA CYS A 88 -7.51 1.54 -21.30
C CYS A 88 -8.37 0.48 -20.61
N PHE A 89 -7.89 -0.77 -20.54
CA PHE A 89 -8.56 -1.84 -19.81
C PHE A 89 -8.68 -1.55 -18.31
N GLU A 90 -7.62 -1.07 -17.66
CA GLU A 90 -7.64 -0.71 -16.24
C GLU A 90 -8.68 0.36 -15.94
N VAL A 91 -8.72 1.42 -16.75
CA VAL A 91 -9.69 2.51 -16.59
C VAL A 91 -11.13 2.00 -16.77
N ALA A 92 -11.38 1.19 -17.81
CA ALA A 92 -12.70 0.62 -18.06
C ALA A 92 -13.18 -0.27 -16.90
N VAL A 93 -12.30 -1.13 -16.38
CA VAL A 93 -12.61 -2.01 -15.23
C VAL A 93 -12.85 -1.20 -13.96
N PHE A 94 -12.05 -0.16 -13.71
CA PHE A 94 -12.23 0.72 -12.55
C PHE A 94 -13.59 1.41 -12.60
N LEU A 95 -13.94 2.05 -13.73
CA LEU A 95 -15.21 2.73 -13.92
C LEU A 95 -16.41 1.78 -13.78
N GLN A 96 -16.32 0.58 -14.36
CA GLN A 96 -17.36 -0.43 -14.18
C GLN A 96 -17.52 -0.81 -12.71
N SER A 97 -16.42 -1.00 -11.99
CA SER A 97 -16.45 -1.37 -10.57
C SER A 97 -17.03 -0.29 -9.67
N GLU A 98 -16.79 0.98 -9.99
CA GLU A 98 -17.39 2.10 -9.25
C GLU A 98 -18.88 2.22 -9.54
N ARG A 99 -19.31 1.97 -10.79
CA ARG A 99 -20.74 1.91 -11.14
C ARG A 99 -21.48 0.78 -10.43
N GLU A 100 -20.84 -0.37 -10.21
CA GLU A 100 -21.43 -1.50 -9.48
C GLU A 100 -21.56 -1.22 -7.97
N LYS A 101 -20.81 -0.27 -7.41
CA LYS A 101 -20.84 0.12 -6.00
C LYS A 101 -21.80 1.28 -5.71
N ALA A 102 -22.19 2.03 -6.73
CA ALA A 102 -23.10 3.18 -6.66
C ALA A 102 -24.57 2.74 -6.68
#